data_AF-A0A518B236-F1
#
_entry.id   AF-A0A518B236-F1
#
_cell.length_a   1.000
_cell.length_b   1.000
_cell.length_c   1.000
_cell.angle_alpha   90.00
_cell.angle_beta   90.00
_cell.angle_gamma   90.00
#
_symmetry.space_group_name_H-M   'P 1'
#
loop_
_entity.id
_entity.type
_entity.pdbx_description
1 polymer ?
#
loop_
_entity_poly.entity_id
_entity_poly.type
_entity_poly.pdbx_seq_one_letter_code
_entity_poly.pdbx_strand_id
1 'polypeptide(L)'
;MVEANDVERRITEELAHAWMVRTFVKHSPEAEDFPELMQVVRTIFDCSRAIEAREGNPEAMVAMLKKKLSKLRRAAEQFREDAPKASTHTNFVQAVISLDACIASLGRLAEVEIANLADSMGSADATPS
;
A
#
# COMPACT_ATOMS: atom_id res chain seq x y z
N MET A 1 -9.20 13.15 -16.92
CA MET A 1 -9.94 11.96 -16.50
C MET A 1 -8.94 10.81 -16.55
N VAL A 2 -8.56 10.27 -15.39
CA VAL A 2 -7.79 9.03 -15.34
C VAL A 2 -8.82 7.92 -15.54
N GLU A 3 -8.66 7.09 -16.57
CA GLU A 3 -9.61 6.01 -16.84
C GLU A 3 -9.64 5.05 -15.65
N ALA A 4 -10.81 4.46 -15.33
CA ALA A 4 -10.99 3.57 -14.17
C ALA A 4 -9.96 2.41 -14.14
N ASN A 5 -9.58 1.90 -15.31
CA ASN A 5 -8.55 0.87 -15.48
C ASN A 5 -7.13 1.36 -15.09
N ASP A 6 -6.84 2.67 -15.17
CA ASP A 6 -5.54 3.23 -14.80
C ASP A 6 -5.36 3.32 -13.28
N VAL A 7 -6.41 3.64 -12.52
CA VAL A 7 -6.36 3.66 -11.05
C VAL A 7 -6.09 2.26 -10.52
N GLU A 8 -6.84 1.26 -10.99
CA GLU A 8 -6.64 -0.14 -10.61
C GLU A 8 -5.22 -0.61 -10.95
N ARG A 9 -4.76 -0.38 -12.19
CA ARG A 9 -3.40 -0.70 -12.62
C ARG A 9 -2.35 -0.11 -11.68
N ARG A 10 -2.47 1.17 -11.33
CA ARG A 10 -1.51 1.87 -10.46
C ARG A 10 -1.54 1.34 -9.03
N ILE A 11 -2.71 1.03 -8.47
CA ILE A 11 -2.78 0.38 -7.16
C ILE A 11 -2.07 -0.97 -7.20
N THR A 12 -2.33 -1.78 -8.22
CA THR A 12 -1.72 -3.10 -8.38
C THR A 12 -0.21 -3.04 -8.54
N GLU A 13 0.30 -2.10 -9.35
CA GLU A 13 1.75 -1.86 -9.52
C GLU A 13 2.42 -1.50 -8.19
N GLU A 14 1.82 -0.60 -7.40
CA GLU A 14 2.36 -0.25 -6.10
C GLU A 14 2.29 -1.42 -5.11
N LEU A 15 1.19 -2.18 -5.08
CA LEU A 15 1.09 -3.37 -4.22
C LEU A 15 2.12 -4.45 -4.58
N ALA A 16 2.59 -4.51 -5.83
CA ALA A 16 3.66 -5.43 -6.22
C ALA A 16 4.96 -5.14 -5.44
N HIS A 17 5.30 -3.88 -5.18
CA HIS A 17 6.44 -3.53 -4.33
C HIS A 17 6.28 -4.07 -2.90
N ALA A 18 5.09 -3.93 -2.32
CA ALA A 18 4.79 -4.48 -1.00
C ALA A 18 4.92 -6.02 -1.00
N TRP A 19 4.41 -6.70 -2.02
CA TRP A 19 4.56 -8.16 -2.17
C TRP A 19 6.01 -8.62 -2.27
N MET A 20 6.84 -7.88 -3.01
CA MET A 20 8.27 -8.17 -3.12
C MET A 20 8.95 -8.04 -1.76
N VAL A 21 8.68 -6.95 -1.02
CA VAL A 21 9.22 -6.77 0.34
C VAL A 21 8.76 -7.87 1.28
N ARG A 22 7.46 -8.20 1.28
CA ARG A 22 6.92 -9.29 2.10
C ARG A 22 7.63 -10.61 1.82
N THR A 23 7.79 -10.95 0.55
CA THR A 23 8.38 -12.23 0.13
C THR A 23 9.84 -12.29 0.53
N PHE A 24 10.59 -11.23 0.30
CA PHE A 24 11.97 -11.09 0.76
C PHE A 24 12.08 -11.29 2.29
N VAL A 25 11.36 -10.49 3.08
CA VAL A 25 11.45 -10.54 4.55
C VAL A 25 11.03 -11.90 5.09
N LYS A 26 9.91 -12.46 4.61
CA LYS A 26 9.39 -13.76 5.06
C LYS A 26 10.39 -14.91 4.88
N HIS A 27 11.22 -14.84 3.84
CA HIS A 27 12.17 -15.88 3.48
C HIS A 27 13.62 -15.50 3.79
N SER A 28 13.83 -14.38 4.48
CA SER A 28 15.15 -14.00 4.99
C SER A 28 15.51 -14.89 6.19
N PRO A 29 16.76 -15.36 6.31
CA PRO A 29 17.20 -16.08 7.49
C PRO A 29 17.08 -15.22 8.76
N GLU A 30 17.24 -13.89 8.63
CA GLU A 30 17.11 -12.97 9.77
C GLU A 30 15.71 -12.96 10.39
N ALA A 31 14.66 -13.39 9.68
CA ALA A 31 13.32 -13.51 10.25
C ALA A 31 13.18 -14.68 11.27
N GLU A 32 14.11 -15.64 11.28
CA GLU A 32 14.15 -16.72 12.29
C GLU A 32 14.63 -16.18 13.64
N ASP A 33 15.67 -15.35 13.62
CA ASP A 33 16.29 -14.75 14.81
C ASP A 33 15.63 -13.43 15.25
N PHE A 34 14.91 -12.76 14.33
CA PHE A 34 14.24 -11.48 14.57
C PHE A 34 12.74 -11.55 14.21
N PRO A 35 11.91 -12.21 15.06
CA PRO A 35 10.50 -12.47 14.77
C PRO A 35 9.63 -11.21 14.62
N GLU A 36 10.08 -10.05 15.10
CA GLU A 36 9.44 -8.75 14.92
C GLU A 36 9.30 -8.40 13.42
N LEU A 37 10.22 -8.85 12.57
CA LEU A 37 10.14 -8.69 11.11
C LEU A 37 8.84 -9.30 10.54
N MET A 38 8.27 -10.32 11.19
CA MET A 38 7.04 -10.95 10.74
C MET A 38 5.80 -10.06 10.92
N GLN A 39 5.91 -8.93 11.63
CA GLN A 39 4.81 -7.96 11.71
C GLN A 39 4.56 -7.27 10.37
N VAL A 40 5.61 -6.84 9.65
CA VAL A 40 5.45 -6.22 8.33
C VAL A 40 4.96 -7.24 7.30
N VAL A 41 5.45 -8.48 7.37
CA VAL A 41 5.03 -9.59 6.49
C VAL A 41 3.52 -9.84 6.58
N ARG A 42 2.99 -9.96 7.81
CA ARG A 42 1.56 -10.18 8.07
C ARG A 42 0.73 -8.97 7.66
N THR A 43 1.20 -7.76 7.98
CA THR A 43 0.45 -6.54 7.66
C THR A 43 0.34 -6.31 6.16
N ILE A 44 1.42 -6.50 5.40
CA ILE A 44 1.38 -6.43 3.94
C ILE A 44 0.39 -7.46 3.41
N PHE A 45 0.48 -8.72 3.85
CA PHE A 45 -0.45 -9.76 3.40
C PHE A 45 -1.92 -9.38 3.63
N ASP A 46 -2.29 -9.03 4.86
CA ASP A 46 -3.68 -8.70 5.20
C ASP A 46 -4.21 -7.49 4.44
N CYS A 47 -3.38 -6.46 4.29
CA CYS A 47 -3.76 -5.22 3.62
C CYS A 47 -3.87 -5.40 2.10
N SER A 48 -2.86 -5.98 1.46
CA SER A 48 -2.87 -6.24 0.01
C SER A 48 -4.05 -7.11 -0.37
N ARG A 49 -4.27 -8.23 0.33
CA ARG A 49 -5.39 -9.13 0.04
C ARG A 49 -6.75 -8.48 0.23
N ALA A 50 -6.90 -7.58 1.21
CA ALA A 50 -8.15 -6.86 1.41
C ALA A 50 -8.44 -5.88 0.25
N ILE A 51 -7.41 -5.26 -0.33
CA ILE A 51 -7.52 -4.34 -1.46
C ILE A 51 -7.79 -5.12 -2.75
N GLU A 52 -7.02 -6.17 -3.03
CA GLU A 52 -7.15 -7.05 -4.20
C GLU A 52 -8.51 -7.75 -4.27
N ALA A 53 -9.15 -8.02 -3.13
CA ALA A 53 -10.53 -8.54 -3.08
C ALA A 53 -11.59 -7.59 -3.69
N ARG A 54 -11.17 -6.41 -4.19
CA ARG A 54 -11.99 -5.40 -4.87
C ARG A 54 -11.57 -5.16 -6.32
N GLU A 55 -10.65 -5.95 -6.88
CA GLU A 55 -10.28 -5.91 -8.30
C GLU A 55 -11.52 -5.90 -9.21
N GLY A 56 -11.45 -5.15 -10.31
CA GLY A 56 -12.59 -4.84 -11.18
C GLY A 56 -13.57 -3.79 -10.63
N ASN A 57 -13.32 -3.23 -9.44
CA ASN A 57 -14.06 -2.08 -8.90
C ASN A 57 -13.10 -1.03 -8.31
N PRO A 58 -12.61 -0.09 -9.15
CA PRO A 58 -11.61 0.90 -8.73
C PRO A 58 -12.04 1.77 -7.55
N GLU A 59 -13.30 2.19 -7.49
CA GLU A 59 -13.82 2.97 -6.36
C GLU A 59 -13.75 2.18 -5.04
N ALA A 60 -14.15 0.90 -5.07
CA ALA A 60 -14.08 0.03 -3.91
C ALA A 60 -12.63 -0.28 -3.50
N MET A 61 -11.70 -0.40 -4.46
CA MET A 61 -10.27 -0.54 -4.19
C MET A 61 -9.73 0.69 -3.48
N VAL A 62 -10.03 1.90 -3.98
CA VAL A 62 -9.58 3.17 -3.38
C VAL A 62 -10.14 3.35 -1.97
N ALA A 63 -11.44 3.06 -1.78
CA ALA A 63 -12.07 3.12 -0.46
C ALA A 63 -11.44 2.12 0.53
N MET A 64 -11.07 0.93 0.07
CA MET A 64 -10.37 -0.05 0.90
C MET A 64 -8.93 0.38 1.18
N LEU A 65 -8.22 0.87 0.18
CA LEU A 65 -6.86 1.40 0.30
C LEU A 65 -6.81 2.48 1.39
N LYS A 66 -7.71 3.47 1.33
CA LYS A 66 -7.83 4.53 2.36
C LYS A 66 -7.95 3.95 3.77
N LYS A 67 -8.78 2.92 3.96
CA LYS A 67 -8.96 2.25 5.26
C LYS A 67 -7.71 1.52 5.74
N LYS A 68 -6.91 0.95 4.83
CA LYS A 68 -5.70 0.18 5.15
C LYS A 68 -4.43 1.03 5.25
N LEU A 69 -4.43 2.23 4.68
CA LEU A 69 -3.25 3.09 4.56
C LEU A 69 -2.61 3.45 5.91
N SER A 70 -3.42 3.73 6.94
CA SER A 70 -2.88 4.02 8.29
C SER A 70 -2.16 2.81 8.90
N LYS A 71 -2.66 1.60 8.67
CA LYS A 71 -2.04 0.35 9.14
C LYS A 71 -0.75 0.06 8.38
N LEU A 72 -0.74 0.28 7.05
CA LEU A 72 0.45 0.13 6.22
C LEU A 72 1.56 1.11 6.65
N ARG A 73 1.24 2.40 6.86
CA ARG A 73 2.19 3.41 7.35
C ARG A 73 2.86 3.01 8.65
N ARG A 74 2.07 2.60 9.65
CA ARG A 74 2.61 2.11 10.93
C ARG A 74 3.51 0.89 10.79
N ALA A 75 3.17 -0.04 9.89
CA ALA A 75 4.00 -1.21 9.65
C ALA A 75 5.34 -0.85 9.00
N ALA A 76 5.35 0.12 8.09
CA ALA A 76 6.58 0.60 7.46
C ALA A 76 7.45 1.41 8.42
N GLU A 77 6.85 2.25 9.26
CA GLU A 77 7.54 2.93 10.36
C GLU A 77 8.23 1.92 11.28
N GLN A 78 7.51 0.89 11.73
CA GLN A 78 8.09 -0.16 12.58
C GLN A 78 9.18 -0.95 11.84
N PHE A 79 8.95 -1.30 10.57
CA PHE A 79 9.94 -2.02 9.76
C PHE A 79 11.22 -1.21 9.56
N ARG A 80 11.14 0.12 9.42
CA ARG A 80 12.30 1.01 9.35
C ARG A 80 13.17 0.92 10.61
N GLU A 81 12.55 0.78 11.78
CA GLU A 81 13.26 0.64 13.06
C GLU A 81 13.84 -0.77 13.24
N ASP A 82 13.15 -1.79 12.76
CA ASP A 82 13.49 -3.19 13.02
C ASP A 82 14.46 -3.78 12.01
N ALA A 83 14.33 -3.43 10.72
CA ALA A 83 15.23 -3.88 9.66
C ALA A 83 16.72 -3.69 10.00
N PRO A 84 17.21 -2.51 10.43
CA PRO A 84 18.63 -2.32 10.73
C PRO A 84 19.10 -3.05 11.98
N LYS A 85 18.19 -3.44 12.90
CA LYS A 85 18.52 -4.27 14.06
C LYS A 85 18.71 -5.74 13.66
N ALA A 86 17.95 -6.19 12.66
CA ALA A 86 18.06 -7.53 12.11
C ALA A 86 19.25 -7.66 11.15
N SER A 87 19.47 -6.68 10.27
CA SER A 87 20.55 -6.71 9.27
C SER A 87 20.82 -5.35 8.65
N THR A 88 22.10 -5.00 8.48
CA THR A 88 22.52 -3.81 7.72
C THR A 88 22.79 -4.12 6.24
N HIS A 89 22.44 -5.32 5.76
CA HIS A 89 22.66 -5.70 4.37
C HIS A 89 21.81 -4.84 3.41
N THR A 90 22.35 -4.57 2.22
CA THR A 90 21.72 -3.70 1.20
C THR A 90 20.27 -4.09 0.91
N ASN A 91 19.93 -5.39 0.92
CA ASN A 91 18.56 -5.84 0.65
C ASN A 91 17.55 -5.34 1.69
N PHE A 92 17.91 -5.29 2.98
CA PHE A 92 17.02 -4.74 4.01
C PHE A 92 16.86 -3.22 3.87
N VAL A 93 17.96 -2.52 3.55
CA VAL A 93 17.92 -1.08 3.26
C VAL A 93 17.00 -0.79 2.07
N GLN A 94 17.14 -1.54 0.97
CA GLN A 94 16.28 -1.38 -0.21
C GLN A 94 14.84 -1.80 0.05
N ALA A 95 14.60 -2.81 0.90
CA ALA A 95 13.26 -3.22 1.29
C ALA A 95 12.51 -2.10 2.04
N VAL A 96 13.19 -1.42 2.97
CA VAL A 96 12.63 -0.26 3.69
C VAL A 96 12.31 0.87 2.71
N ILE A 97 13.26 1.24 1.85
CA ILE A 97 13.08 2.30 0.84
C ILE A 97 11.90 1.98 -0.09
N SER A 98 11.84 0.75 -0.59
CA SER A 98 10.77 0.29 -1.49
C SER A 98 9.40 0.36 -0.83
N LEU A 99 9.28 -0.12 0.42
CA LEU A 99 8.01 -0.11 1.14
C LEU A 99 7.52 1.31 1.43
N ASP A 100 8.43 2.22 1.81
CA ASP A 100 8.11 3.62 2.04
C ASP A 100 7.64 4.33 0.78
N ALA A 101 8.38 4.16 -0.31
CA ALA A 101 8.06 4.76 -1.60
C ALA A 101 6.67 4.31 -2.08
N CYS A 102 6.40 3.00 -1.99
CA CYS A 102 5.11 2.40 -2.30
C CYS A 102 3.98 3.01 -1.47
N ILE A 103 4.11 3.05 -0.15
CA ILE A 103 3.05 3.56 0.74
C ILE A 103 2.82 5.06 0.52
N ALA A 104 3.87 5.83 0.27
CA ALA A 104 3.76 7.24 -0.06
C ALA A 104 3.01 7.43 -1.40
N SER A 105 3.31 6.61 -2.40
CA SER A 105 2.64 6.64 -3.71
C SER A 105 1.16 6.25 -3.60
N LEU A 106 0.85 5.16 -2.92
CA LEU A 106 -0.51 4.72 -2.61
C LEU A 106 -1.31 5.80 -1.86
N GLY A 107 -0.67 6.52 -0.94
CA GLY A 107 -1.31 7.62 -0.22
C GLY A 107 -1.72 8.76 -1.14
N ARG A 108 -0.81 9.22 -2.02
CA ARG A 108 -1.11 10.25 -3.02
C ARG A 108 -2.21 9.81 -3.98
N LEU A 109 -2.17 8.55 -4.42
CA LEU A 109 -3.17 7.99 -5.32
C LEU A 109 -4.56 7.99 -4.67
N ALA A 110 -4.66 7.57 -3.41
CA ALA A 110 -5.93 7.61 -2.68
C ALA A 110 -6.45 9.04 -2.50
N GLU A 111 -5.58 10.00 -2.16
CA GLU A 111 -5.95 11.40 -1.98
C GLU A 111 -6.50 12.03 -3.26
N VAL A 112 -5.81 11.84 -4.39
CA VAL A 112 -6.25 12.35 -5.71
C VAL A 112 -7.60 11.74 -6.10
N GLU A 113 -7.77 10.44 -5.93
CA GLU A 113 -8.99 9.78 -6.41
C GLU A 113 -10.20 10.08 -5.53
N ILE A 114 -10.01 10.26 -4.22
CA ILE A 114 -11.07 10.74 -3.35
C ILE A 114 -11.53 12.16 -3.75
N ALA A 115 -10.60 13.03 -4.14
CA ALA A 115 -10.94 14.37 -4.61
C ALA A 115 -11.73 14.30 -5.93
N ASN A 116 -11.29 13.48 -6.89
CA ASN A 116 -12.00 13.27 -8.17
C ASN A 116 -13.44 12.77 -7.97
N LEU A 117 -13.64 11.84 -7.03
CA LEU A 117 -14.96 11.30 -6.71
C LEU A 117 -15.87 12.34 -6.02
N ALA A 118 -15.30 13.22 -5.19
CA ALA A 118 -16.07 14.30 -4.57
C ALA A 118 -16.53 15.33 -5.63
N ASP A 119 -15.67 15.66 -6.59
CA ASP A 119 -15.97 16.61 -7.67
C ASP A 119 -17.05 16.07 -8.62
N SER A 120 -17.01 14.78 -8.95
CA SER A 120 -18.03 14.15 -9.81
C SER A 120 -19.41 14.15 -9.15
N MET A 121 -19.49 13.92 -7.83
CA MET A 121 -20.74 13.99 -7.06
C MET A 121 -21.28 15.42 -6.91
N GLY A 122 -20.40 16.42 -6.77
CA GLY A 122 -20.80 17.84 -6.67
C GLY A 122 -21.31 18.44 -7.98
N SER A 123 -20.92 17.88 -9.13
CA SER A 123 -21.36 18.32 -10.45
C SER A 123 -22.76 17.85 -10.87
N ALA A 124 -23.31 16.82 -10.19
CA ALA A 124 -24.61 16.23 -10.50
C ALA A 124 -25.81 17.00 -9.91
N ASP A 125 -25.59 17.97 -9.01
CA ASP A 125 -26.65 18.69 -8.29
C ASP A 125 -27.05 20.03 -8.96
N ALA A 126 -26.43 20.38 -10.09
CA ALA A 126 -26.76 21.57 -10.87
C ALA A 126 -27.82 21.27 -11.94
N THR A 127 -29.05 21.00 -11.54
CA THR A 127 -30.20 21.01 -12.47
C THR A 127 -30.71 22.45 -12.59
N PRO A 128 -30.69 23.11 -13.76
CA PRO A 128 -31.33 24.41 -13.92
C PRO A 128 -32.85 24.18 -13.85
N SER A 129 -33.51 24.90 -12.94
CA SER A 129 -34.98 25.04 -12.92
C SER A 129 -35.48 25.82 -14.13
#